data_AF-A0A962WXQ0-F1
#
_entry.id   AF-A0A962WXQ0-F1
#
_cell.length_a   1.000
_cell.length_b   1.000
_cell.length_c   1.000
_cell.angle_alpha   90.00
_cell.angle_beta   90.00
_cell.angle_gamma   90.00
#
_symmetry.space_group_name_H-M   'P 1'
#
loop_
_entity.id
_entity.type
_entity.pdbx_description
1 polymer ?
#
loop_
_entity_poly.entity_id
_entity_poly.type
_entity_poly.pdbx_seq_one_letter_code
_entity_poly.pdbx_strand_id
1 'polypeptide(L)'
;MHPAISVIFFTVTSGAGYGMLALLALSRLFGLDLQLQPQQIAVIGGIGLLLITAGLISSTFHLANPKNAWRAFSRFRTSWLSREGVLAVAF
;
A
#
# COMPACT_ATOMS: atom_id res chain seq x y z
N MET A 1 -15.59 -17.03 12.89
CA MET A 1 -14.91 -15.71 12.88
C MET A 1 -15.44 -14.94 11.68
N HIS A 2 -15.95 -13.72 11.84
CA HIS A 2 -16.46 -12.90 10.73
C HIS A 2 -15.44 -11.79 10.43
N PRO A 3 -14.62 -11.92 9.37
CA PRO A 3 -13.57 -10.95 9.08
C PRO A 3 -14.18 -9.58 8.77
N ALA A 4 -13.50 -8.52 9.19
CA ALA A 4 -13.91 -7.17 8.86
C ALA A 4 -13.68 -6.91 7.37
N ILE A 5 -14.73 -6.47 6.67
CA ILE A 5 -14.70 -6.19 5.23
C ILE A 5 -13.61 -5.16 4.91
N SER A 6 -13.38 -4.17 5.78
CA SER A 6 -12.31 -3.18 5.64
C SER A 6 -10.91 -3.81 5.60
N VAL A 7 -10.66 -4.87 6.36
CA VAL A 7 -9.36 -5.56 6.38
C VAL A 7 -9.16 -6.38 5.11
N ILE A 8 -10.22 -7.03 4.61
CA ILE A 8 -10.18 -7.73 3.31
C ILE A 8 -9.88 -6.73 2.19
N PHE A 9 -10.63 -5.62 2.15
CA PHE A 9 -10.43 -4.56 1.17
C PHE A 9 -9.01 -3.99 1.24
N PHE A 10 -8.53 -3.66 2.45
CA PHE A 10 -7.16 -3.22 2.68
C PHE A 10 -6.14 -4.20 2.08
N THR A 11 -6.25 -5.48 2.41
CA THR A 11 -5.26 -6.49 1.98
C THR A 11 -5.24 -6.65 0.46
N VAL A 12 -6.41 -6.70 -0.18
CA VAL A 12 -6.51 -6.85 -1.64
C VAL A 12 -6.00 -5.61 -2.36
N THR A 13 -6.44 -4.41 -1.96
CA THR A 13 -6.08 -3.16 -2.66
C THR A 13 -4.63 -2.78 -2.43
N SER A 14 -4.13 -2.82 -1.20
CA SER A 14 -2.71 -2.54 -0.92
C SER A 14 -1.80 -3.59 -1.56
N GLY A 15 -2.16 -4.88 -1.50
CA GLY A 15 -1.41 -5.95 -2.17
C GLY A 15 -1.35 -5.78 -3.68
N ALA A 16 -2.46 -5.43 -4.32
CA ALA A 16 -2.51 -5.13 -5.75
C ALA A 16 -1.65 -3.91 -6.10
N GLY A 17 -1.74 -2.84 -5.30
CA GLY A 17 -0.96 -1.62 -5.53
C GLY A 17 0.55 -1.82 -5.38
N TYR A 18 1.01 -2.42 -4.27
CA TYR A 18 2.42 -2.76 -4.09
C TYR A 18 2.92 -3.76 -5.13
N GLY A 19 2.12 -4.78 -5.44
CA GLY A 19 2.46 -5.76 -6.48
C GLY A 19 2.63 -5.09 -7.85
N MET A 20 1.75 -4.16 -8.21
CA MET A 20 1.82 -3.40 -9.46
C MET A 20 3.08 -2.52 -9.51
N LEU A 21 3.40 -1.79 -8.44
CA LEU A 21 4.62 -0.97 -8.36
C LEU A 21 5.89 -1.84 -8.38
N ALA A 22 5.89 -2.96 -7.68
CA ALA A 22 7.01 -3.89 -7.65
C ALA A 22 7.25 -4.49 -9.04
N LEU A 23 6.21 -4.97 -9.74
CA LEU A 23 6.34 -5.49 -11.10
C LEU A 23 6.80 -4.43 -12.09
N LEU A 24 6.30 -3.19 -11.97
CA LEU A 24 6.77 -2.06 -12.76
C LEU A 24 8.25 -1.80 -12.51
N ALA A 25 8.70 -1.76 -11.25
CA ALA A 25 10.11 -1.56 -10.91
C ALA A 25 11.01 -2.70 -11.40
N LEU A 26 10.59 -3.95 -11.20
CA LEU A 26 11.33 -5.14 -11.63
C LEU A 26 11.45 -5.21 -13.15
N SER A 27 10.38 -4.92 -13.89
CA SER A 27 10.44 -4.91 -15.36
C SER A 27 11.47 -3.91 -15.89
N ARG A 28 11.62 -2.76 -15.23
CA ARG A 28 12.62 -1.75 -15.57
C ARG A 28 14.03 -2.16 -15.13
N LEU A 29 14.17 -2.73 -13.94
CA LEU A 29 15.45 -3.18 -13.39
C LEU A 29 16.07 -4.31 -14.21
N PHE A 30 15.25 -5.26 -14.66
CA PHE A 30 15.70 -6.41 -15.47
C PHE A 30 15.66 -6.15 -16.97
N GLY A 31 15.29 -4.94 -17.41
CA GLY A 31 15.26 -4.59 -18.83
C GLY A 31 14.25 -5.40 -19.64
N LEU A 32 13.12 -5.79 -19.05
CA LEU A 32 12.02 -6.42 -19.79
C LEU A 32 11.46 -5.40 -20.79
N ASP A 33 11.59 -5.69 -22.08
CA ASP A 33 11.11 -4.80 -23.13
C ASP A 33 9.58 -4.86 -23.25
N LEU A 34 8.92 -4.14 -22.35
CA LEU A 34 7.47 -3.95 -22.35
C LEU A 34 7.02 -2.78 -23.25
N GLN A 35 7.97 -2.07 -23.90
CA GLN A 35 7.71 -0.92 -24.78
C GLN A 35 6.77 0.15 -24.18
N LEU A 36 6.81 0.31 -22.85
CA LEU A 36 5.94 1.25 -22.14
C LEU A 36 6.39 2.70 -22.37
N GLN A 37 5.46 3.52 -22.85
CA GLN A 37 5.65 4.96 -22.95
C GLN A 37 5.71 5.61 -21.56
N PRO A 38 6.40 6.76 -21.40
CA PRO A 38 6.47 7.47 -20.11
C PRO A 38 5.10 7.74 -19.48
N GLN A 39 4.10 8.04 -20.29
CA GLN A 39 2.72 8.28 -19.86
C GLN A 39 2.09 7.00 -19.27
N GLN A 40 2.31 5.85 -19.89
CA GLN A 40 1.79 4.57 -19.38
C GLN A 40 2.43 4.21 -18.05
N ILE A 41 3.73 4.47 -17.89
CA ILE A 41 4.46 4.27 -16.64
C ILE A 41 3.87 5.16 -15.54
N ALA A 42 3.63 6.43 -15.83
CA ALA A 42 3.03 7.36 -14.88
C ALA A 42 1.61 6.94 -14.48
N VAL A 43 0.79 6.47 -15.43
CA VAL A 43 -0.56 5.97 -15.16
C VAL A 43 -0.54 4.70 -14.31
N ILE A 44 0.30 3.72 -14.65
CA ILE A 44 0.45 2.47 -13.89
C ILE A 44 0.92 2.78 -12.46
N GLY A 45 1.94 3.63 -12.33
CA GLY A 45 2.43 4.08 -11.03
C GLY A 45 1.36 4.81 -10.21
N GLY A 46 0.62 5.73 -10.84
CA GLY A 46 -0.47 6.45 -10.22
C GLY A 46 -1.61 5.55 -9.74
N ILE A 47 -1.99 4.54 -10.53
CA ILE A 47 -2.98 3.53 -10.14
C ILE A 47 -2.48 2.72 -8.94
N GLY A 48 -1.21 2.28 -8.95
CA GLY A 48 -0.60 1.55 -7.84
C GLY A 48 -0.64 2.36 -6.53
N LEU A 49 -0.25 3.63 -6.57
CA LEU A 49 -0.31 4.54 -5.42
C LEU A 49 -1.74 4.79 -4.93
N LEU A 50 -2.70 4.92 -5.85
CA LEU A 50 -4.11 5.09 -5.51
C LEU A 50 -4.64 3.84 -4.77
N LEU A 51 -4.30 2.65 -5.24
CA LEU A 51 -4.69 1.38 -4.62
C LEU A 51 -4.09 1.23 -3.21
N ILE A 52 -2.80 1.54 -3.04
CA ILE A 52 -2.14 1.54 -1.73
C ILE A 52 -2.84 2.51 -0.78
N THR A 53 -3.07 3.74 -1.23
CA THR A 53 -3.70 4.79 -0.42
C THR A 53 -5.12 4.41 0.00
N ALA A 54 -5.93 3.91 -0.95
CA ALA A 54 -7.28 3.45 -0.66
C ALA A 54 -7.30 2.29 0.35
N GLY A 55 -6.36 1.34 0.23
CA GLY A 55 -6.18 0.27 1.18
C GLY A 55 -5.81 0.79 2.57
N LEU A 56 -4.79 1.64 2.67
CA LEU A 56 -4.33 2.20 3.94
C LEU A 56 -5.43 3.00 4.65
N ILE A 57 -6.19 3.81 3.93
CA ILE A 57 -7.36 4.51 4.49
C ILE A 57 -8.38 3.50 5.01
N SER A 58 -8.68 2.45 4.24
CA SER A 58 -9.64 1.41 4.64
C SER A 58 -9.25 0.71 5.94
N SER A 59 -7.95 0.49 6.17
CA SER A 59 -7.45 -0.12 7.41
C SER A 59 -7.86 0.65 8.67
N THR A 60 -8.02 1.98 8.57
CA THR A 60 -8.40 2.82 9.71
C THR A 60 -9.85 2.62 10.16
N PHE A 61 -10.72 2.13 9.26
CA PHE A 61 -12.13 1.87 9.59
C PHE A 61 -12.31 0.64 10.48
N HIS A 62 -11.29 -0.21 10.63
CA HIS A 62 -11.33 -1.32 11.59
C HIS A 62 -10.92 -0.90 13.02
N LEU A 63 -10.40 0.31 13.20
CA LEU A 63 -9.97 0.79 14.51
C LEU A 63 -11.18 1.16 15.39
N ALA A 64 -11.12 0.81 16.67
CA ALA A 64 -12.12 1.22 17.65
C ALA A 64 -12.21 2.74 17.83
N ASN A 65 -11.10 3.46 17.61
CA ASN A 65 -11.08 4.93 17.60
C ASN A 65 -10.16 5.45 16.47
N PRO A 66 -10.73 5.79 15.29
CA PRO A 66 -9.97 6.24 14.13
C PRO A 66 -9.16 7.52 14.37
N LYS A 67 -9.58 8.38 15.31
CA LYS A 67 -8.85 9.62 15.66
C LYS A 67 -7.46 9.35 16.21
N ASN A 68 -7.21 8.13 16.71
CA ASN A 68 -5.93 7.70 17.23
C ASN A 68 -5.06 6.96 16.21
N ALA A 69 -5.49 6.84 14.94
CA ALA A 69 -4.75 6.11 13.91
C ALA A 69 -3.29 6.60 13.77
N TRP A 70 -3.06 7.91 13.89
CA TRP A 70 -1.71 8.50 13.85
C TRP A 70 -0.76 7.97 14.94
N ARG A 71 -1.29 7.50 16.09
CA ARG A 71 -0.46 6.91 17.16
C ARG A 71 0.13 5.57 16.75
N ALA A 72 -0.38 4.93 15.70
CA ALA A 72 0.19 3.69 15.15
C ALA A 72 1.63 3.90 14.68
N PHE A 73 2.05 5.12 14.34
CA PHE A 73 3.41 5.43 13.91
C PHE A 73 4.40 5.69 15.06
N SER A 74 3.91 5.90 16.30
CA SER A 74 4.76 6.36 17.42
C SER A 74 5.62 5.26 18.05
N ARG A 75 5.29 3.98 17.84
CA ARG A 75 5.96 2.82 18.46
C ARG A 75 6.89 2.08 17.50
N PHE A 76 7.56 2.79 16.60
CA PHE A 76 8.40 2.18 15.56
C PHE A 76 9.48 1.22 16.10
N ARG A 77 10.08 1.53 17.25
CA ARG A 77 11.15 0.70 17.83
C ARG A 77 10.65 -0.62 18.42
N THR A 78 9.42 -0.69 18.91
CA THR A 78 8.92 -1.81 19.70
C THR A 78 7.73 -2.55 19.09
N SER A 79 7.03 -1.94 18.14
CA SER A 79 5.86 -2.54 17.47
C SER A 79 6.21 -2.89 16.03
N TRP A 80 6.06 -4.17 15.69
CA TRP A 80 6.20 -4.65 14.31
C TRP A 80 5.19 -3.97 13.37
N LEU A 81 3.92 -3.92 13.78
CA LEU A 81 2.85 -3.24 13.03
C LEU A 81 3.15 -1.74 12.80
N SER A 82 3.79 -1.09 13.77
CA SER A 82 4.19 0.32 13.63
C SER A 82 5.25 0.49 12.54
N ARG A 83 6.20 -0.46 12.43
CA ARG A 83 7.21 -0.44 11.37
C ARG A 83 6.58 -0.63 10.00
N GLU A 84 5.68 -1.61 9.87
CA GLU A 84 4.96 -1.84 8.62
C GLU A 84 4.18 -0.60 8.19
N GLY A 85 3.45 0.04 9.12
CA GLY A 85 2.72 1.27 8.82
C GLY A 85 3.64 2.41 8.35
N VAL A 86 4.79 2.61 9.00
CA VAL A 86 5.76 3.64 8.57
C VAL A 86 6.33 3.31 7.19
N LEU A 87 6.75 2.08 6.95
CA LEU A 87 7.32 1.66 5.67
C LEU A 87 6.29 1.77 4.53
N ALA A 88 5.02 1.47 4.82
CA ALA A 88 3.94 1.57 3.86
C ALA A 88 3.61 3.00 3.39
N VAL A 89 4.10 4.02 4.10
CA VAL A 89 3.92 5.43 3.70
C VAL A 89 5.22 6.01 3.11
N ALA A 90 6.36 5.48 3.52
CA ALA A 90 7.67 5.98 3.10
C ALA A 90 8.11 5.48 1.71
N PHE A 91 7.57 4.36 1.24
CA PHE A 91 7.95 3.67 0.00
C PHE A 91 6.73 3.45 -0.90
#